data_AF-A0A564Y8Y4-F1
#
_entry.id   AF-A0A564Y8Y4-F1
#
_cell.length_a   1.000
_cell.length_b   1.000
_cell.length_c   1.000
_cell.angle_alpha   90.00
_cell.angle_beta   90.00
_cell.angle_gamma   90.00
#
_symmetry.space_group_name_H-M   'P 1'
#
loop_
_entity.id
_entity.type
_entity.pdbx_description
1 polymer ?
#
loop_
_entity_poly.entity_id
_entity_poly.type
_entity_poly.pdbx_seq_one_letter_code
_entity_poly.pdbx_strand_id
1 'polypeptide(L)'
;MVLLLSLPFVTLLIHFVRSQRNQYSPGSVSTISFPTDPPESNFDNSFVSEYNVYEAREAFSENQANTAPQPAPQILTRKKVQSQRDAIKERIFTNYKTNERPTEQLDTSTIVSVNMKIQSIFSIDVRTMDYYVDALLRQAWVDPRLAWNNIPEHKNFTQPLVSPNMKNKLWLPDLFFRNGKEGYLHKMTLPNYLLRVYPNGQVLYSQKITMRFACQMDLQTFPMDVQECDINIGSYGYTLSELKFVWSETAPIELNKDMQLSEFNTPEEFATSDCTSASSTSTGNYTCLLAKFSIARRLGSYLVTTYIPNILIIMVSWLSFWVSVDAAPARVPLGLMSLLGILTQASSMGSNLPRVSYIKAIDLWLIFSIIFVISVLVEYALAITYLRRTRKGQWRNDLRAIVREELARWCSACQQRELECMRPAGVPVPKYHADYYTQIEAMVAFKDVVELYHKKRLASGVTESVIDGYSRFLFPLCYLVYNACYWLYYLVIVKQ
;
A
#
# COMPACT_ATOMS: atom_id res chain seq x y z
N MET A 1 -8.97 24.43 -27.64
CA MET A 1 -8.71 24.95 -26.27
C MET A 1 -8.57 23.85 -25.23
N VAL A 2 -9.42 22.81 -25.19
CA VAL A 2 -9.26 21.67 -24.26
C VAL A 2 -7.91 20.96 -24.40
N LEU A 3 -7.44 20.72 -25.64
CA LEU A 3 -6.09 20.22 -25.96
C LEU A 3 -4.93 21.10 -25.44
N LEU A 4 -5.16 22.40 -25.19
CA LEU A 4 -4.16 23.33 -24.66
C LEU A 4 -4.07 23.30 -23.12
N LEU A 5 -4.89 22.50 -22.43
CA LEU A 5 -4.78 22.29 -20.98
C LEU A 5 -4.18 20.91 -20.65
N SER A 6 -4.46 19.87 -21.45
CA SER A 6 -3.91 18.53 -21.23
C SER A 6 -2.43 18.41 -21.61
N LEU A 7 -2.03 18.94 -22.79
CA LEU A 7 -0.64 18.88 -23.26
C LEU A 7 0.37 19.54 -22.30
N PRO A 8 0.23 20.83 -21.91
CA PRO A 8 1.19 21.44 -21.00
C PRO A 8 1.18 20.80 -19.62
N PHE A 9 0.05 20.24 -19.15
CA PHE A 9 0.02 19.55 -17.86
C PHE A 9 0.80 18.24 -17.90
N VAL A 10 0.72 17.46 -18.99
CA VAL A 10 1.54 16.27 -19.18
C VAL A 10 3.03 16.62 -19.26
N THR A 11 3.43 17.67 -20.00
CA THR A 11 4.84 18.11 -19.99
C THR A 11 5.28 18.66 -18.63
N LEU A 12 4.45 19.43 -17.92
CA LEU A 12 4.77 19.96 -16.59
C LEU A 12 4.92 18.83 -15.58
N LEU A 13 4.08 17.81 -15.63
CA LEU A 13 4.13 16.64 -14.76
C LEU A 13 5.32 15.73 -15.07
N ILE A 14 5.66 15.53 -16.36
CA ILE A 14 6.92 14.89 -16.76
C ILE A 14 8.12 15.69 -16.26
N HIS A 15 8.11 17.01 -16.38
CA HIS A 15 9.22 17.87 -15.94
C HIS A 15 9.33 17.93 -14.41
N PHE A 16 8.21 17.83 -13.68
CA PHE A 16 8.16 17.73 -12.23
C PHE A 16 8.70 16.40 -11.73
N VAL A 17 8.24 15.27 -12.30
CA VAL A 17 8.76 13.92 -11.99
C VAL A 17 10.26 13.82 -12.31
N ARG A 18 10.70 14.40 -13.43
CA ARG A 18 12.13 14.43 -13.83
C ARG A 18 12.97 15.34 -12.94
N SER A 19 12.39 16.42 -12.41
CA SER A 19 13.03 17.28 -11.40
C SER A 19 13.23 16.54 -10.07
N GLN A 20 12.20 15.84 -9.59
CA GLN A 20 12.27 15.05 -8.36
C GLN A 20 13.28 13.89 -8.45
N ARG A 21 13.36 13.20 -9.60
CA ARG A 21 14.38 12.15 -9.83
C ARG A 21 15.83 12.65 -9.68
N ASN A 22 16.09 13.92 -9.99
CA ASN A 22 17.44 14.49 -9.91
C ASN A 22 17.82 15.01 -8.50
N GLN A 23 16.89 15.09 -7.54
CA GLN A 23 17.19 15.58 -6.18
C GLN A 23 17.69 14.50 -5.21
N TYR A 24 17.64 13.22 -5.59
CA TYR A 24 17.96 12.09 -4.70
C TYR A 24 19.07 11.19 -5.26
N SER A 25 20.30 11.72 -5.24
CA SER A 25 21.49 10.88 -5.00
C SER A 25 21.78 10.89 -3.49
N PRO A 26 22.06 9.74 -2.85
CA PRO A 26 22.25 9.70 -1.40
C PRO A 26 23.60 10.34 -1.01
N GLY A 27 23.56 11.59 -0.58
CA GLY A 27 24.74 12.35 -0.16
C GLY A 27 24.42 13.32 0.98
N SER A 28 25.20 13.22 2.06
CA SER A 28 25.16 14.02 3.30
C SER A 28 23.94 13.85 4.22
N VAL A 29 24.20 13.31 5.42
CA VAL A 29 23.31 13.27 6.57
C VAL A 29 23.47 14.57 7.36
N SER A 30 22.37 15.27 7.67
CA SER A 30 22.37 16.39 8.62
C SER A 30 21.79 15.94 9.97
N THR A 31 22.62 16.02 11.00
CA THR A 31 22.27 15.63 12.37
C THR A 31 21.26 16.62 12.98
N ILE A 32 20.07 16.13 13.38
CA ILE A 32 19.11 16.93 14.16
C ILE A 32 19.11 16.40 15.60
N SER A 33 19.58 17.23 16.54
CA SER A 33 19.54 16.97 17.97
C SER A 33 18.19 17.36 18.57
N PHE A 34 17.54 16.44 19.29
CA PHE A 34 16.35 16.73 20.08
C PHE A 34 16.74 17.04 21.53
N PRO A 35 16.08 18.01 22.20
CA PRO A 35 16.29 18.27 23.62
C PRO A 35 15.79 17.11 24.50
N THR A 36 16.49 16.87 25.60
CA THR A 36 16.04 16.01 26.69
C THR A 36 15.02 16.75 27.56
N ASP A 37 13.89 16.11 27.85
CA ASP A 37 13.34 15.89 29.22
C ASP A 37 11.84 15.49 29.13
N PRO A 38 11.40 14.41 29.82
CA PRO A 38 9.99 14.02 29.87
C PRO A 38 9.27 14.65 31.09
N PRO A 39 7.96 14.93 30.99
CA PRO A 39 7.17 15.34 32.15
C PRO A 39 6.80 14.15 33.05
N GLU A 40 6.86 14.33 34.36
CA GLU A 40 6.36 13.36 35.33
C GLU A 40 4.82 13.25 35.26
N SER A 41 4.31 12.02 35.25
CA SER A 41 2.89 11.74 35.51
C SER A 41 2.72 10.50 36.38
N ASN A 42 2.24 10.71 37.60
CA ASN A 42 1.84 9.63 38.50
C ASN A 42 0.59 8.94 37.94
N PHE A 43 0.65 7.62 37.75
CA PHE A 43 -0.54 6.76 37.69
C PHE A 43 -0.21 5.35 38.21
N ASP A 44 -1.17 4.71 38.86
CA ASP A 44 -0.94 3.60 39.79
C ASP A 44 -0.36 2.32 39.17
N ASN A 45 0.61 1.73 39.88
CA ASN A 45 1.05 0.35 39.68
C ASN A 45 0.01 -0.63 40.26
N SER A 46 -0.77 -1.26 39.37
CA SER A 46 -1.44 -2.52 39.65
C SER A 46 -1.37 -3.44 38.43
N PHE A 47 -1.47 -4.76 38.66
CA PHE A 47 -1.37 -5.84 37.66
C PHE A 47 0.01 -6.31 37.18
N VAL A 48 0.87 -6.69 38.13
CA VAL A 48 1.78 -7.85 38.08
C VAL A 48 1.87 -8.40 39.52
N SER A 49 1.73 -9.68 39.87
CA SER A 49 1.31 -10.93 39.19
C SER A 49 1.03 -11.99 40.28
N GLU A 50 0.13 -12.98 40.06
CA GLU A 50 0.27 -14.39 40.51
C GLU A 50 -0.99 -15.24 40.21
N TYR A 51 -0.86 -16.29 39.40
CA TYR A 51 -1.80 -17.42 39.30
C TYR A 51 -1.09 -18.68 39.79
N ASN A 52 -0.93 -18.81 41.11
CA ASN A 52 -0.43 -20.03 41.75
C ASN A 52 -1.57 -21.06 41.86
N VAL A 53 -1.78 -21.86 40.82
CA VAL A 53 -2.79 -22.94 40.80
C VAL A 53 -2.14 -24.30 41.02
N TYR A 54 -1.42 -24.48 42.14
CA TYR A 54 -0.93 -25.80 42.58
C TYR A 54 -0.86 -26.02 44.11
N GLU A 55 -1.51 -25.19 44.94
CA GLU A 55 -1.62 -25.42 46.39
C GLU A 55 -3.08 -25.58 46.85
N ALA A 56 -3.62 -26.79 46.64
CA ALA A 56 -4.92 -27.20 47.20
C ALA A 56 -5.06 -28.73 47.28
N ARG A 57 -4.13 -29.44 47.95
CA ARG A 57 -4.34 -30.87 48.25
C ARG A 57 -3.71 -31.45 49.52
N GLU A 58 -3.44 -30.61 50.52
CA GLU A 58 -3.06 -31.05 51.88
C GLU A 58 -3.97 -30.39 52.92
N ALA A 59 -5.21 -30.86 53.02
CA ALA A 59 -6.17 -30.41 54.03
C ALA A 59 -7.24 -31.47 54.32
N PHE A 60 -6.85 -32.74 54.51
CA PHE A 60 -7.71 -33.80 55.04
C PHE A 60 -6.87 -34.96 55.62
N SER A 61 -6.43 -34.82 56.88
CA SER A 61 -6.46 -35.90 57.90
C SER A 61 -5.70 -35.48 59.16
N GLU A 62 -6.39 -34.80 60.09
CA GLU A 62 -6.01 -34.80 61.50
C GLU A 62 -7.22 -35.22 62.34
N ASN A 63 -7.17 -36.45 62.86
CA ASN A 63 -7.68 -36.89 64.17
C ASN A 63 -7.79 -38.43 64.23
N GLN A 64 -6.75 -39.10 64.75
CA GLN A 64 -6.88 -40.11 65.81
C GLN A 64 -5.51 -40.54 66.33
N ALA A 65 -5.48 -41.03 67.57
CA ALA A 65 -4.29 -41.01 68.42
C ALA A 65 -3.69 -42.41 68.72
N ASN A 66 -2.46 -42.38 69.24
CA ASN A 66 -1.84 -43.39 70.11
C ASN A 66 -1.66 -44.83 69.60
N THR A 67 -0.48 -45.12 69.05
CA THR A 67 0.18 -46.44 69.22
C THR A 67 1.70 -46.29 69.31
N ALA A 68 2.35 -47.10 70.16
CA ALA A 68 3.80 -47.14 70.35
C ALA A 68 4.56 -47.63 69.08
N PRO A 69 5.85 -47.29 68.90
CA PRO A 69 6.53 -47.48 67.62
C PRO A 69 6.85 -48.94 67.32
N GLN A 70 6.41 -49.43 66.15
CA GLN A 70 6.96 -50.62 65.53
C GLN A 70 8.24 -50.26 64.73
N PRO A 71 9.25 -51.13 64.67
CA PRO A 71 10.45 -50.86 63.90
C PRO A 71 10.11 -50.76 62.42
N ALA A 72 10.55 -49.67 61.78
CA ALA A 72 10.27 -49.41 60.37
C ALA A 72 10.81 -50.57 59.50
N PRO A 73 10.02 -51.07 58.52
CA PRO A 73 10.55 -52.02 57.54
C PRO A 73 11.70 -51.34 56.80
N GLN A 74 12.84 -52.03 56.69
CA GLN A 74 14.00 -51.50 55.98
C GLN A 74 13.60 -51.20 54.53
N ILE A 75 13.51 -49.92 54.19
CA ILE A 75 13.37 -49.49 52.80
C ILE A 75 14.67 -49.88 52.11
N LEU A 76 14.66 -51.05 51.46
CA LEU A 76 15.62 -51.43 50.45
C LEU A 76 15.71 -50.26 49.47
N THR A 77 16.79 -49.49 49.58
CA THR A 77 17.11 -48.39 48.66
C THR A 77 17.37 -49.02 47.30
N ARG A 78 16.29 -49.19 46.54
CA ARG A 78 16.28 -49.72 45.19
C ARG A 78 17.15 -48.77 44.37
N LYS A 79 18.44 -49.14 44.22
CA LYS A 79 19.43 -48.38 43.45
C LYS A 79 18.75 -47.94 42.16
N LYS A 80 18.59 -46.62 41.97
CA LYS A 80 18.14 -46.08 40.69
C LYS A 80 19.12 -46.63 39.66
N VAL A 81 18.63 -47.51 38.78
CA VAL A 81 19.42 -48.00 37.66
C VAL A 81 19.57 -46.81 36.74
N GLN A 82 20.67 -46.09 36.90
CA GLN A 82 20.90 -44.85 36.21
C GLN A 82 21.07 -45.15 34.72
N SER A 83 20.24 -44.53 33.89
CA SER A 83 20.34 -44.70 32.45
C SER A 83 21.72 -44.26 31.98
N GLN A 84 22.31 -44.95 31.00
CA GLN A 84 23.56 -44.52 30.37
C GLN A 84 23.48 -43.06 29.90
N ARG A 85 22.30 -42.61 29.45
CA ARG A 85 22.05 -41.22 29.06
C ARG A 85 22.21 -40.24 30.23
N ASP A 86 21.82 -40.63 31.43
CA ASP A 86 21.85 -39.75 32.60
C ASP A 86 23.24 -39.78 33.25
N ALA A 87 23.95 -40.92 33.20
CA ALA A 87 25.37 -41.00 33.54
C ALA A 87 26.24 -40.10 32.62
N ILE A 88 26.03 -40.15 31.30
CA ILE A 88 26.74 -39.27 30.35
C ILE A 88 26.43 -37.79 30.66
N LYS A 89 25.15 -37.43 30.86
CA LYS A 89 24.77 -36.05 31.19
C LYS A 89 25.45 -35.56 32.48
N GLU A 90 25.41 -36.36 33.54
CA GLU A 90 26.07 -36.01 34.80
C GLU A 90 27.56 -35.80 34.58
N ARG A 91 28.22 -36.71 33.86
CA ARG A 91 29.65 -36.64 33.54
C ARG A 91 30.04 -35.39 32.75
N ILE A 92 29.33 -35.06 31.66
CA ILE A 92 29.66 -33.89 30.84
C ILE A 92 29.35 -32.56 31.54
N PHE A 93 28.33 -32.51 32.40
CA PHE A 93 27.94 -31.27 33.10
C PHE A 93 28.64 -31.05 34.44
N THR A 94 29.40 -32.01 34.98
CA THR A 94 30.03 -31.90 36.31
C THR A 94 30.92 -30.65 36.45
N ASN A 95 31.72 -30.35 35.41
CA ASN A 95 32.65 -29.21 35.39
C ASN A 95 32.32 -28.19 34.28
N TYR A 96 31.11 -28.25 33.70
CA TYR A 96 30.74 -27.38 32.59
C TYR A 96 30.35 -25.98 33.08
N LYS A 97 30.99 -24.95 32.53
CA LYS A 97 30.69 -23.55 32.84
C LYS A 97 29.88 -22.90 31.73
N THR A 98 28.61 -22.61 32.02
CA THR A 98 27.65 -21.99 31.09
C THR A 98 28.11 -20.65 30.49
N ASN A 99 28.91 -19.89 31.24
CA ASN A 99 29.31 -18.53 30.87
C ASN A 99 30.54 -18.47 29.95
N GLU A 100 31.31 -19.56 29.84
CA GLU A 100 32.50 -19.63 28.99
C GLU A 100 32.13 -20.18 27.60
N ARG A 101 32.52 -19.47 26.52
CA ARG A 101 32.26 -19.94 25.16
C ARG A 101 33.03 -21.24 24.85
N PRO A 102 32.56 -22.08 23.91
CA PRO A 102 33.19 -23.35 23.55
C PRO A 102 34.71 -23.29 23.29
N THR A 103 35.17 -22.18 22.71
CA THR A 103 36.56 -21.97 22.29
C THR A 103 37.33 -20.94 23.14
N GLU A 104 36.81 -20.54 24.32
CA GLU A 104 37.45 -19.52 25.19
C GLU A 104 38.92 -19.85 25.51
N GLN A 105 39.21 -21.13 25.77
CA GLN A 105 40.55 -21.63 26.10
C GLN A 105 41.42 -21.95 24.86
N LEU A 106 40.87 -21.82 23.66
CA LEU A 106 41.51 -22.18 22.39
C LEU A 106 41.89 -20.94 21.55
N ASP A 107 41.74 -19.73 22.10
CA ASP A 107 42.02 -18.43 21.47
C ASP A 107 41.54 -18.30 20.00
N THR A 108 40.37 -18.86 19.74
CA THR A 108 39.76 -18.96 18.41
C THR A 108 38.30 -18.58 18.48
N SER A 109 37.76 -17.98 17.42
CA SER A 109 36.33 -17.65 17.34
C SER A 109 35.49 -18.91 17.35
N THR A 110 34.47 -19.00 18.22
CA THR A 110 33.47 -20.06 18.11
C THR A 110 32.72 -19.87 16.80
N ILE A 111 32.69 -20.90 15.95
CA ILE A 111 31.95 -20.87 14.68
C ILE A 111 30.57 -21.48 14.90
N VAL A 112 29.53 -20.73 14.58
CA VAL A 112 28.14 -21.17 14.67
C VAL A 112 27.52 -21.14 13.27
N SER A 113 27.17 -22.33 12.77
CA SER A 113 26.43 -22.52 11.52
C SER A 113 24.95 -22.19 11.74
N VAL A 114 24.41 -21.26 10.97
CA VAL A 114 23.02 -20.81 11.01
C VAL A 114 22.25 -21.36 9.82
N ASN A 115 21.07 -21.92 10.08
CA ASN A 115 20.10 -22.35 9.09
C ASN A 115 18.70 -21.90 9.54
N MET A 116 17.84 -21.51 8.60
CA MET A 116 16.50 -21.00 8.90
C MET A 116 15.47 -21.65 7.99
N LYS A 117 14.43 -22.26 8.57
CA LYS A 117 13.27 -22.74 7.80
C LYS A 117 12.11 -21.78 7.96
N ILE A 118 11.78 -21.06 6.89
CA ILE A 118 10.62 -20.17 6.83
C ILE A 118 9.35 -21.03 6.68
N GLN A 119 8.43 -20.92 7.64
CA GLN A 119 7.15 -21.63 7.62
C GLN A 119 6.06 -20.82 6.92
N SER A 120 6.00 -19.51 7.22
CA SER A 120 5.15 -18.53 6.56
C SER A 120 5.71 -17.11 6.69
N ILE A 121 5.34 -16.26 5.73
CA ILE A 121 5.52 -14.81 5.77
C ILE A 121 4.11 -14.21 5.71
N PHE A 122 3.77 -13.32 6.63
CA PHE A 122 2.41 -12.80 6.78
C PHE A 122 2.39 -11.37 7.33
N SER A 123 1.22 -10.73 7.29
CA SER A 123 0.99 -9.36 7.80
C SER A 123 2.06 -8.36 7.36
N ILE A 124 2.32 -8.32 6.05
CA ILE A 124 3.17 -7.28 5.43
C ILE A 124 2.37 -5.97 5.45
N ASP A 125 2.70 -5.05 6.36
CA ASP A 125 2.04 -3.74 6.47
C ASP A 125 2.95 -2.66 5.85
N VAL A 126 2.50 -2.17 4.69
CA VAL A 126 3.16 -1.11 3.91
C VAL A 126 3.19 0.22 4.67
N ARG A 127 2.22 0.48 5.55
CA ARG A 127 2.12 1.72 6.33
C ARG A 127 3.11 1.73 7.50
N THR A 128 3.40 0.59 8.12
CA THR A 128 4.41 0.47 9.19
C THR A 128 5.80 0.07 8.69
N MET A 129 5.94 -0.23 7.39
CA MET A 129 7.21 -0.65 6.76
C MET A 129 7.80 -1.88 7.46
N ASP A 130 6.98 -2.92 7.63
CA ASP A 130 7.37 -4.17 8.27
C ASP A 130 6.53 -5.38 7.82
N TYR A 131 7.01 -6.56 8.20
CA TYR A 131 6.42 -7.86 7.90
C TYR A 131 6.70 -8.87 9.02
N TYR A 132 5.85 -9.90 9.14
CA TYR A 132 6.05 -11.00 10.10
C TYR A 132 6.51 -12.29 9.42
N VAL A 133 7.35 -13.04 10.14
CA VAL A 133 7.93 -14.32 9.70
C VAL A 133 7.79 -15.34 10.81
N ASP A 134 7.11 -16.46 10.53
CA ASP A 134 7.17 -17.68 11.33
C ASP A 134 8.31 -18.56 10.80
N ALA A 135 9.26 -18.92 11.66
CA ALA A 135 10.42 -19.72 11.24
C ALA A 135 10.90 -20.70 12.32
N LEU A 136 11.58 -21.76 11.87
CA LEU A 136 12.47 -22.57 12.70
C LEU A 136 13.90 -22.05 12.49
N LEU A 137 14.41 -21.32 13.48
CA LEU A 137 15.82 -20.93 13.52
C LEU A 137 16.64 -22.10 14.07
N ARG A 138 17.69 -22.50 13.35
CA ARG A 138 18.62 -23.56 13.74
C ARG A 138 20.04 -23.01 13.81
N GLN A 139 20.73 -23.39 14.87
CA GLN A 139 22.09 -22.99 15.19
C GLN A 139 22.87 -24.25 15.54
N ALA A 140 24.02 -24.45 14.90
CA ALA A 140 24.87 -25.61 15.12
C ALA A 140 26.32 -25.18 15.36
N TRP A 141 26.94 -25.71 16.42
CA TRP A 141 28.33 -25.46 16.77
C TRP A 141 28.96 -26.70 17.37
N VAL A 142 30.26 -26.68 17.63
CA VAL A 142 30.97 -27.77 18.32
C VAL A 142 31.50 -27.25 19.65
N ASP A 143 31.18 -27.96 20.73
CA ASP A 143 31.74 -27.71 22.06
C ASP A 143 32.55 -28.94 22.50
N PRO A 144 33.90 -28.87 22.45
CA PRO A 144 34.78 -29.97 22.83
C PRO A 144 34.54 -30.49 24.25
N ARG A 145 34.02 -29.64 25.16
CA ARG A 145 33.76 -29.98 26.57
C ARG A 145 32.59 -30.96 26.73
N LEU A 146 31.74 -31.08 25.70
CA LEU A 146 30.59 -31.98 25.69
C LEU A 146 30.88 -33.33 25.01
N ALA A 147 32.06 -33.51 24.41
CA ALA A 147 32.39 -34.72 23.65
C ALA A 147 32.64 -35.93 24.57
N TRP A 148 31.78 -36.95 24.50
CA TRP A 148 31.93 -38.20 25.27
C TRP A 148 32.47 -39.38 24.44
N ASN A 149 32.64 -39.21 23.12
CA ASN A 149 33.29 -40.20 22.25
C ASN A 149 34.70 -40.62 22.72
N ASN A 150 35.40 -39.71 23.41
CA ASN A 150 36.73 -39.92 23.99
C ASN A 150 36.70 -40.66 25.34
N ILE A 151 35.53 -40.83 25.97
CA ILE A 151 35.36 -41.50 27.27
C ILE A 151 35.18 -43.00 27.03
N PRO A 152 36.11 -43.88 27.46
CA PRO A 152 36.04 -45.32 27.15
C PRO A 152 34.72 -45.98 27.58
N GLU A 153 34.21 -45.60 28.75
CA GLU A 153 32.97 -46.11 29.35
C GLU A 153 31.69 -45.76 28.56
N HIS A 154 31.75 -44.73 27.70
CA HIS A 154 30.59 -44.17 27.00
C HIS A 154 30.76 -44.12 25.48
N LYS A 155 31.92 -44.53 24.95
CA LYS A 155 32.26 -44.54 23.52
C LYS A 155 31.26 -45.31 22.65
N ASN A 156 30.62 -46.34 23.19
CA ASN A 156 29.62 -47.14 22.48
C ASN A 156 28.25 -46.44 22.35
N PHE A 157 28.02 -45.33 23.06
CA PHE A 157 26.76 -44.59 22.99
C PHE A 157 26.79 -43.53 21.86
N THR A 158 26.28 -43.91 20.69
CA THR A 158 26.32 -43.09 19.47
C THR A 158 25.10 -42.18 19.27
N GLN A 159 24.03 -42.34 20.06
CA GLN A 159 22.80 -41.56 19.91
C GLN A 159 22.98 -40.13 20.47
N PRO A 160 22.35 -39.11 19.85
CA PRO A 160 22.37 -37.77 20.41
C PRO A 160 21.56 -37.68 21.72
N LEU A 161 22.07 -36.92 22.68
CA LEU A 161 21.34 -36.55 23.90
C LEU A 161 20.29 -35.48 23.55
N VAL A 162 19.02 -35.81 23.75
CA VAL A 162 17.89 -34.90 23.54
C VAL A 162 17.24 -34.61 24.89
N SER A 163 17.23 -33.35 25.31
CA SER A 163 16.53 -32.92 26.53
C SER A 163 16.32 -31.40 26.56
N PRO A 164 15.07 -30.91 26.72
CA PRO A 164 14.82 -29.47 26.88
C PRO A 164 15.53 -28.87 28.10
N ASN A 165 15.59 -29.63 29.20
CA ASN A 165 16.16 -29.21 30.49
C ASN A 165 17.67 -28.89 30.43
N MET A 166 18.36 -29.27 29.34
CA MET A 166 19.77 -28.93 29.13
C MET A 166 19.97 -27.46 28.70
N LYS A 167 18.93 -26.76 28.22
CA LYS A 167 19.03 -25.36 27.74
C LYS A 167 19.68 -24.42 28.77
N ASN A 168 19.26 -24.49 30.03
CA ASN A 168 19.74 -23.60 31.09
C ASN A 168 21.12 -23.99 31.65
N LYS A 169 21.70 -25.11 31.20
CA LYS A 169 23.02 -25.63 31.61
C LYS A 169 24.07 -25.49 30.52
N LEU A 170 23.71 -24.98 29.35
CA LEU A 170 24.56 -24.92 28.17
C LEU A 170 24.83 -23.46 27.78
N TRP A 171 26.06 -23.18 27.36
CA TRP A 171 26.33 -21.92 26.66
C TRP A 171 25.49 -21.87 25.39
N LEU A 172 24.87 -20.71 25.11
CA LEU A 172 24.11 -20.46 23.89
C LEU A 172 24.66 -19.20 23.22
N PRO A 173 24.82 -19.19 21.89
CA PRO A 173 25.17 -17.97 21.16
C PRO A 173 24.07 -16.91 21.28
N ASP A 174 24.49 -15.65 21.30
CA ASP A 174 23.65 -14.45 21.48
C ASP A 174 23.06 -13.93 20.17
N LEU A 175 22.64 -14.84 19.29
CA LEU A 175 22.07 -14.51 17.98
C LEU A 175 20.86 -13.59 18.15
N PHE A 176 20.97 -12.37 17.63
CA PHE A 176 19.90 -11.39 17.59
C PHE A 176 19.63 -10.90 16.17
N PHE A 177 18.45 -10.32 15.98
CA PHE A 177 17.99 -9.78 14.69
C PHE A 177 18.11 -8.26 14.69
N ARG A 178 18.98 -7.72 13.83
CA ARG A 178 19.31 -6.28 13.83
C ARG A 178 18.17 -5.40 13.32
N ASN A 179 17.42 -5.90 12.35
CA ASN A 179 16.22 -5.25 11.81
C ASN A 179 14.92 -5.82 12.42
N GLY A 180 15.00 -6.61 13.50
CA GLY A 180 13.84 -7.10 14.23
C GLY A 180 13.25 -6.00 15.12
N LYS A 181 11.96 -5.67 14.94
CA LYS A 181 11.23 -4.70 15.78
C LYS A 181 10.69 -5.35 17.05
N GLU A 182 10.13 -6.56 16.91
CA GLU A 182 9.57 -7.37 17.99
C GLU A 182 9.68 -8.86 17.65
N GLY A 183 9.65 -9.72 18.67
CA GLY A 183 9.80 -11.15 18.48
C GLY A 183 9.23 -11.95 19.64
N TYR A 184 8.69 -13.14 19.34
CA TYR A 184 8.09 -14.02 20.33
C TYR A 184 8.50 -15.49 20.15
N LEU A 185 8.68 -16.16 21.29
CA LEU A 185 9.01 -17.57 21.41
C LEU A 185 7.74 -18.38 21.67
N HIS A 186 7.55 -19.46 20.92
CA HIS A 186 6.37 -20.32 21.05
C HIS A 186 6.50 -21.23 22.28
N LYS A 187 5.58 -21.11 23.25
CA LYS A 187 5.66 -21.80 24.56
C LYS A 187 4.66 -22.95 24.77
N MET A 188 3.71 -23.16 23.85
CA MET A 188 2.62 -24.14 24.01
C MET A 188 2.76 -25.32 23.03
N THR A 189 2.40 -26.55 23.40
CA THR A 189 2.05 -27.01 24.77
C THR A 189 3.27 -27.15 25.68
N LEU A 190 4.47 -27.17 25.10
CA LEU A 190 5.76 -27.03 25.75
C LEU A 190 6.57 -25.96 25.01
N PRO A 191 7.64 -25.42 25.62
CA PRO A 191 8.59 -24.54 24.92
C PRO A 191 9.13 -25.18 23.65
N ASN A 192 8.85 -24.57 22.49
CA ASN A 192 9.15 -25.12 21.17
C ASN A 192 10.61 -24.90 20.76
N TYR A 193 11.52 -25.49 21.55
CA TYR A 193 12.93 -25.63 21.20
C TYR A 193 13.38 -27.09 21.32
N LEU A 194 14.24 -27.49 20.38
CA LEU A 194 14.89 -28.77 20.29
C LEU A 194 16.39 -28.56 20.51
N LEU A 195 16.94 -29.20 21.53
CA LEU A 195 18.37 -29.24 21.77
C LEU A 195 18.86 -30.69 21.61
N ARG A 196 19.84 -30.90 20.74
CA ARG A 196 20.53 -32.19 20.56
C ARG A 196 22.03 -31.98 20.73
N VAL A 197 22.65 -32.78 21.58
CA VAL A 197 24.12 -32.87 21.68
C VAL A 197 24.55 -34.22 21.12
N TYR A 198 25.55 -34.23 20.24
CA TYR A 198 26.08 -35.41 19.57
C TYR A 198 27.39 -35.90 20.22
N PRO A 199 27.79 -37.17 20.04
CA PRO A 199 28.95 -37.76 20.73
C PRO A 199 30.29 -37.05 20.50
N ASN A 200 30.41 -36.33 19.38
CA ASN A 200 31.57 -35.52 18.97
C ASN A 200 31.59 -34.11 19.61
N GLY A 201 30.63 -33.78 20.49
CA GLY A 201 30.48 -32.45 21.07
C GLY A 201 29.72 -31.45 20.18
N GLN A 202 29.24 -31.86 19.00
CA GLN A 202 28.39 -31.00 18.17
C GLN A 202 27.04 -30.78 18.86
N VAL A 203 26.60 -29.53 18.92
CA VAL A 203 25.29 -29.11 19.42
C VAL A 203 24.45 -28.65 18.24
N LEU A 204 23.19 -29.08 18.20
CA LEU A 204 22.14 -28.52 17.37
C LEU A 204 21.07 -27.92 18.27
N TYR A 205 20.90 -26.60 18.22
CA TYR A 205 19.83 -25.87 18.87
C TYR A 205 18.86 -25.33 17.82
N SER A 206 17.61 -25.78 17.86
CA SER A 206 16.53 -25.35 16.96
C SER A 206 15.40 -24.76 17.79
N GLN A 207 14.84 -23.63 17.38
CA GLN A 207 13.71 -22.99 18.07
C GLN A 207 12.68 -22.47 17.06
N LYS A 208 11.38 -22.62 17.38
CA LYS A 208 10.33 -21.90 16.64
C LYS A 208 10.25 -20.46 17.14
N ILE A 209 10.43 -19.52 16.23
CA ILE A 209 10.30 -18.08 16.46
C ILE A 209 9.20 -17.51 15.56
N THR A 210 8.59 -16.42 16.02
CA THR A 210 8.00 -15.44 15.13
C THR A 210 8.70 -14.11 15.37
N MET A 211 9.05 -13.43 14.28
CA MET A 211 9.72 -12.14 14.31
C MET A 211 8.98 -11.16 13.40
N ARG A 212 8.91 -9.91 13.82
CA ARG A 212 8.56 -8.77 12.97
C ARG A 212 9.82 -8.06 12.53
N PHE A 213 10.03 -7.97 11.23
CA PHE A 213 11.20 -7.34 10.63
C PHE A 213 10.82 -6.02 9.98
N ALA A 214 11.66 -5.00 10.14
CA ALA A 214 11.59 -3.78 9.34
C ALA A 214 11.93 -4.08 7.88
N CYS A 215 11.18 -3.50 6.94
CA CYS A 215 11.48 -3.53 5.52
C CYS A 215 11.18 -2.16 4.91
N GLN A 216 12.21 -1.47 4.44
CA GLN A 216 12.13 -0.12 3.87
C GLN A 216 11.64 -0.21 2.41
N MET A 217 10.32 -0.16 2.20
CA MET A 217 9.71 -0.34 0.87
C MET A 217 9.80 0.93 -0.01
N ASP A 218 10.02 0.76 -1.31
CA ASP A 218 9.92 1.82 -2.32
C ASP A 218 8.57 1.73 -3.07
N LEU A 219 7.75 2.77 -2.91
CA LEU A 219 6.37 2.81 -3.40
C LEU A 219 6.21 3.65 -4.67
N GLN A 220 7.29 4.11 -5.31
CA GLN A 220 7.23 4.90 -6.55
C GLN A 220 6.34 4.25 -7.63
N THR A 221 6.41 2.93 -7.75
CA THR A 221 5.68 2.12 -8.75
C THR A 221 4.39 1.49 -8.22
N PHE A 222 4.01 1.76 -6.97
CA PHE A 222 2.83 1.17 -6.32
C PHE A 222 1.54 1.44 -7.12
N PRO A 223 0.69 0.41 -7.40
CA PRO A 223 0.69 -0.96 -6.84
C PRO A 223 1.33 -2.02 -7.75
N MET A 224 2.19 -1.62 -8.70
CA MET A 224 2.94 -2.49 -9.61
C MET A 224 4.39 -2.69 -9.12
N ASP A 225 4.57 -2.64 -7.80
CA ASP A 225 5.84 -2.65 -7.10
C ASP A 225 6.39 -4.06 -6.83
N VAL A 226 7.73 -4.12 -6.79
CA VAL A 226 8.51 -5.25 -6.28
C VAL A 226 9.33 -4.71 -5.11
N GLN A 227 9.21 -5.32 -3.93
CA GLN A 227 9.94 -4.91 -2.74
C GLN A 227 11.07 -5.91 -2.44
N GLU A 228 12.25 -5.40 -2.10
CA GLU A 228 13.30 -6.20 -1.46
C GLU A 228 13.19 -6.06 0.06
N CYS A 229 13.02 -7.17 0.75
CA CYS A 229 13.07 -7.23 2.21
C CYS A 229 14.21 -8.14 2.67
N ASP A 230 14.75 -7.86 3.86
CA ASP A 230 15.89 -8.57 4.42
C ASP A 230 15.63 -9.11 5.83
N ILE A 231 16.35 -10.15 6.20
CA ILE A 231 16.51 -10.64 7.58
C ILE A 231 17.99 -10.46 7.92
N ASN A 232 18.27 -9.62 8.91
CA ASN A 232 19.63 -9.27 9.31
C ASN A 232 19.96 -9.89 10.68
N ILE A 233 20.92 -10.79 10.71
CA ILE A 233 21.33 -11.59 11.89
C ILE A 233 22.71 -11.14 12.33
N GLY A 234 22.93 -10.99 13.64
CA GLY A 234 24.27 -10.75 14.19
C GLY A 234 24.43 -11.21 15.63
N SER A 235 25.63 -11.00 16.18
CA SER A 235 25.94 -11.16 17.61
C SER A 235 25.91 -9.80 18.29
N TYR A 236 25.35 -9.74 19.50
CA TYR A 236 25.10 -8.50 20.23
C TYR A 236 26.27 -8.10 21.12
N GLY A 237 26.85 -9.06 21.84
CA GLY A 237 27.94 -8.88 22.79
C GLY A 237 29.29 -9.40 22.30
N TYR A 238 29.34 -10.48 21.52
CA TYR A 238 30.60 -11.10 21.10
C TYR A 238 31.16 -10.49 19.81
N THR A 239 32.44 -10.12 19.86
CA THR A 239 33.17 -9.61 18.69
C THR A 239 33.54 -10.74 17.72
N LEU A 240 33.93 -10.38 16.49
CA LEU A 240 34.26 -11.34 15.43
C LEU A 240 35.40 -12.31 15.78
N SER A 241 36.34 -11.89 16.65
CA SER A 241 37.40 -12.72 17.22
C SER A 241 36.89 -13.81 18.16
N GLU A 242 35.69 -13.64 18.71
CA GLU A 242 35.10 -14.47 19.75
C GLU A 242 33.99 -15.38 19.22
N LEU A 243 33.14 -14.84 18.33
CA LEU A 243 32.00 -15.51 17.75
C LEU A 243 31.83 -15.13 16.27
N LYS A 244 31.70 -16.14 15.41
CA LYS A 244 31.39 -15.96 13.98
C LYS A 244 30.18 -16.79 13.58
N PHE A 245 29.14 -16.12 13.07
CA PHE A 245 28.04 -16.78 12.38
C PHE A 245 28.42 -17.05 10.92
N VAL A 246 28.05 -18.22 10.43
CA VAL A 246 28.23 -18.64 9.03
C VAL A 246 26.94 -19.31 8.56
N TRP A 247 26.52 -19.06 7.32
CA TRP A 247 25.39 -19.77 6.72
C TRP A 247 25.70 -21.27 6.54
N SER A 248 24.73 -22.14 6.82
CA SER A 248 24.85 -23.58 6.56
C SER A 248 25.15 -23.86 5.09
N GLU A 249 26.22 -24.62 4.80
CA GLU A 249 26.64 -24.97 3.43
C GLU A 249 25.52 -25.64 2.62
N THR A 250 24.73 -26.48 3.28
CA THR A 250 23.54 -27.10 2.69
C THR A 250 22.28 -26.36 3.15
N ALA A 251 21.48 -25.91 2.19
CA ALA A 251 20.19 -25.24 2.38
C ALA A 251 20.18 -24.21 3.54
N PRO A 252 20.92 -23.09 3.44
CA PRO A 252 20.98 -22.09 4.52
C PRO A 252 19.60 -21.53 4.86
N ILE A 253 18.72 -21.42 3.85
CA ILE A 253 17.31 -21.09 4.02
C ILE A 253 16.46 -22.16 3.35
N GLU A 254 15.54 -22.73 4.11
CA GLU A 254 14.50 -23.64 3.62
C GLU A 254 13.17 -22.89 3.53
N LEU A 255 12.52 -22.95 2.37
CA LEU A 255 11.17 -22.42 2.19
C LEU A 255 10.12 -23.53 2.30
N ASN A 256 8.96 -23.19 2.85
CA ASN A 256 7.77 -24.03 2.76
C ASN A 256 7.14 -23.89 1.37
N LYS A 257 7.02 -24.99 0.62
CA LYS A 257 6.49 -24.99 -0.75
C LYS A 257 5.02 -24.56 -0.84
N ASP A 258 4.26 -24.80 0.21
CA ASP A 258 2.83 -24.48 0.29
C ASP A 258 2.58 -23.07 0.86
N MET A 259 3.63 -22.26 1.02
CA MET A 259 3.50 -20.88 1.50
C MET A 259 2.80 -20.01 0.46
N GLN A 260 1.69 -19.39 0.86
CA GLN A 260 0.97 -18.40 0.06
C GLN A 260 0.85 -17.09 0.81
N LEU A 261 1.12 -15.99 0.12
CA LEU A 261 0.80 -14.64 0.58
C LEU A 261 -0.48 -14.15 -0.09
N SER A 262 -1.21 -13.26 0.60
CA SER A 262 -2.48 -12.69 0.12
C SER A 262 -2.25 -11.64 -0.96
N GLU A 263 -1.56 -10.56 -0.62
CA GLU A 263 -1.32 -9.40 -1.48
C GLU A 263 -0.09 -9.52 -2.40
N PHE A 264 0.78 -10.50 -2.15
CA PHE A 264 2.05 -10.66 -2.85
C PHE A 264 2.18 -12.06 -3.44
N ASN A 265 3.07 -12.20 -4.42
CA ASN A 265 3.54 -13.51 -4.84
C ASN A 265 4.54 -14.08 -3.82
N THR A 266 4.53 -15.41 -3.67
CA THR A 266 5.50 -16.12 -2.82
C THR A 266 6.91 -15.96 -3.39
N PRO A 267 7.92 -15.57 -2.58
CA PRO A 267 9.31 -15.54 -3.03
C PRO A 267 9.78 -16.95 -3.37
N GLU A 268 10.45 -17.11 -4.52
CA GLU A 268 10.95 -18.41 -4.98
C GLU A 268 12.25 -18.82 -4.28
N GLU A 269 13.10 -17.84 -3.96
CA GLU A 269 14.40 -18.03 -3.32
C GLU A 269 14.76 -16.89 -2.36
N PHE A 270 15.80 -17.10 -1.56
CA PHE A 270 16.41 -16.09 -0.68
C PHE A 270 17.90 -16.01 -1.00
N ALA A 271 18.40 -14.80 -1.28
CA ALA A 271 19.82 -14.53 -1.46
C ALA A 271 20.50 -14.37 -0.10
N THR A 272 21.36 -15.33 0.27
CA THR A 272 22.15 -15.30 1.52
C THR A 272 23.54 -14.71 1.29
N SER A 273 23.97 -13.82 2.18
CA SER A 273 25.32 -13.23 2.17
C SER A 273 25.89 -13.00 3.57
N ASP A 274 27.21 -12.84 3.65
CA ASP A 274 27.94 -12.39 4.85
C ASP A 274 28.16 -10.88 4.73
N CYS A 275 27.62 -10.12 5.68
CA CYS A 275 27.69 -8.65 5.75
C CYS A 275 28.71 -8.14 6.79
N THR A 276 29.55 -9.03 7.34
CA THR A 276 30.46 -8.73 8.46
C THR A 276 31.43 -7.60 8.15
N SER A 277 31.88 -7.45 6.90
CA SER A 277 32.80 -6.37 6.48
C SER A 277 32.23 -4.96 6.63
N ALA A 278 30.90 -4.81 6.57
CA ALA A 278 30.20 -3.53 6.75
C ALA A 278 29.72 -3.32 8.20
N SER A 279 30.06 -4.24 9.12
CA SER A 279 29.50 -4.33 10.48
C SER A 279 30.51 -3.94 11.57
N SER A 280 31.11 -2.76 11.43
CA SER A 280 31.89 -2.10 12.49
C SER A 280 31.02 -1.13 13.27
N THR A 281 30.95 -1.28 14.59
CA THR A 281 30.38 -0.28 15.52
C THR A 281 31.48 0.40 16.32
N SER A 282 31.14 1.39 17.14
CA SER A 282 32.08 2.01 18.09
C SER A 282 32.61 1.05 19.16
N THR A 283 31.94 -0.08 19.39
CA THR A 283 32.34 -1.10 20.38
C THR A 283 33.17 -2.25 19.79
N GLY A 284 33.22 -2.39 18.45
CA GLY A 284 34.02 -3.42 17.79
C GLY A 284 33.45 -3.87 16.44
N ASN A 285 34.05 -4.95 15.90
CA ASN A 285 33.57 -5.61 14.69
C ASN A 285 32.75 -6.84 15.08
N TYR A 286 31.53 -6.94 14.55
CA TYR A 286 30.57 -7.99 14.89
C TYR A 286 30.16 -8.79 13.65
N THR A 287 29.97 -10.09 13.82
CA THR A 287 29.47 -10.96 12.74
C THR A 287 28.07 -10.53 12.27
N CYS A 288 27.86 -10.56 10.95
CA CYS A 288 26.63 -10.13 10.29
C CYS A 288 26.29 -11.13 9.16
N LEU A 289 25.12 -11.74 9.21
CA LEU A 289 24.55 -12.56 8.13
C LEU A 289 23.28 -11.91 7.61
N LEU A 290 23.16 -11.81 6.29
CA LEU A 290 22.02 -11.20 5.61
C LEU A 290 21.30 -12.24 4.75
N ALA A 291 19.99 -12.18 4.76
CA ALA A 291 19.12 -12.98 3.91
C ALA A 291 18.08 -12.08 3.25
N LYS A 292 18.21 -11.86 1.94
CA LYS A 292 17.32 -11.01 1.14
C LYS A 292 16.31 -11.84 0.35
N PHE A 293 15.11 -11.30 0.16
CA PHE A 293 14.09 -11.86 -0.73
C PHE A 293 13.28 -10.76 -1.40
N SER A 294 12.77 -11.04 -2.59
CA SER A 294 11.93 -10.12 -3.36
C SER A 294 10.47 -10.56 -3.33
N ILE A 295 9.54 -9.61 -3.12
CA ILE A 295 8.10 -9.84 -3.17
C ILE A 295 7.46 -8.91 -4.20
N ALA A 296 6.77 -9.50 -5.18
CA ALA A 296 6.02 -8.76 -6.20
C ALA A 296 4.55 -8.65 -5.81
N ARG A 297 3.96 -7.44 -5.86
CA ARG A 297 2.56 -7.22 -5.50
C ARG A 297 1.58 -7.79 -6.54
N ARG A 298 0.46 -8.34 -6.07
CA ARG A 298 -0.64 -8.84 -6.90
C ARG A 298 -1.61 -7.72 -7.27
N LEU A 299 -1.51 -7.25 -8.50
CA LEU A 299 -2.30 -6.13 -9.04
C LEU A 299 -3.83 -6.36 -9.02
N GLY A 300 -4.30 -7.62 -9.03
CA GLY A 300 -5.73 -7.97 -9.19
C GLY A 300 -6.68 -7.32 -8.19
N SER A 301 -6.29 -7.24 -6.91
CA SER A 301 -7.13 -6.60 -5.87
C SER A 301 -7.34 -5.11 -6.15
N TYR A 302 -6.29 -4.40 -6.55
CA TYR A 302 -6.35 -2.97 -6.88
C TYR A 302 -7.12 -2.69 -8.17
N LEU A 303 -7.11 -3.61 -9.14
CA LEU A 303 -7.95 -3.48 -10.34
C LEU A 303 -9.44 -3.45 -9.98
N VAL A 304 -9.90 -4.39 -9.14
CA VAL A 304 -11.31 -4.51 -8.77
C VAL A 304 -11.75 -3.41 -7.80
N THR A 305 -10.92 -3.07 -6.81
CA THR A 305 -11.28 -2.11 -5.75
C THR A 305 -11.01 -0.65 -6.13
N THR A 306 -10.04 -0.39 -7.00
CA THR A 306 -9.57 0.98 -7.29
C THR A 306 -9.73 1.36 -8.76
N TYR A 307 -9.04 0.69 -9.68
CA TYR A 307 -9.01 1.11 -11.10
C TYR A 307 -10.38 0.98 -11.79
N ILE A 308 -11.07 -0.16 -11.67
CA ILE A 308 -12.37 -0.37 -12.33
C ILE A 308 -13.45 0.62 -11.85
N PRO A 309 -13.67 0.82 -10.54
CA PRO A 309 -14.60 1.85 -10.06
C PRO A 309 -14.23 3.26 -10.52
N ASN A 310 -12.93 3.58 -10.57
CA ASN A 310 -12.46 4.89 -11.02
C ASN A 310 -12.76 5.12 -12.52
N ILE A 311 -12.50 4.12 -13.37
CA ILE A 311 -12.90 4.13 -14.79
C ILE A 311 -14.40 4.36 -14.91
N LEU A 312 -15.24 3.63 -14.16
CA LEU A 312 -16.69 3.76 -14.21
C LEU A 312 -17.18 5.18 -13.81
N ILE A 313 -16.57 5.80 -12.80
CA ILE A 313 -16.91 7.19 -12.42
C ILE A 313 -16.53 8.17 -13.55
N ILE A 314 -15.40 7.96 -14.22
CA ILE A 314 -14.98 8.78 -15.37
C ILE A 314 -15.92 8.59 -16.56
N MET A 315 -16.32 7.35 -16.87
CA MET A 315 -17.34 7.06 -17.89
C MET A 315 -18.64 7.83 -17.60
N VAL A 316 -19.11 7.82 -16.35
CA VAL A 316 -20.32 8.56 -15.93
C VAL A 316 -20.12 10.07 -16.07
N SER A 317 -18.94 10.61 -15.74
CA SER A 317 -18.68 12.05 -15.83
C SER A 317 -18.95 12.61 -17.24
N TRP A 318 -18.49 11.93 -18.30
CA TRP A 318 -18.67 12.41 -19.68
C TRP A 318 -20.03 12.08 -20.30
N LEU A 319 -20.91 11.32 -19.63
CA LEU A 319 -22.31 11.21 -20.04
C LEU A 319 -23.02 12.58 -19.99
N SER A 320 -22.50 13.55 -19.25
CA SER A 320 -22.99 14.93 -19.25
C SER A 320 -23.03 15.57 -20.65
N PHE A 321 -22.15 15.17 -21.58
CA PHE A 321 -22.13 15.69 -22.96
C PHE A 321 -23.31 15.18 -23.83
N TRP A 322 -24.01 14.15 -23.38
CA TRP A 322 -25.20 13.59 -24.06
C TRP A 322 -26.51 14.18 -23.52
N VAL A 323 -26.53 14.65 -22.27
CA VAL A 323 -27.63 15.43 -21.68
C VAL A 323 -27.69 16.81 -22.38
N SER A 324 -28.86 17.42 -22.57
CA SER A 324 -28.95 18.75 -23.17
C SER A 324 -28.30 19.84 -22.29
N VAL A 325 -27.71 20.89 -22.89
CA VAL A 325 -27.07 22.00 -22.13
C VAL A 325 -28.08 22.77 -21.29
N ASP A 326 -29.33 22.85 -21.73
CA ASP A 326 -30.42 23.50 -21.01
C ASP A 326 -30.84 22.74 -19.74
N ALA A 327 -30.58 21.43 -19.67
CA ALA A 327 -30.84 20.59 -18.49
C ALA A 327 -29.74 20.75 -17.42
N ALA A 328 -29.50 21.98 -17.00
CA ALA A 328 -28.63 22.33 -15.87
C ALA A 328 -28.85 21.48 -14.60
N PRO A 329 -30.08 21.20 -14.13
CA PRO A 329 -30.30 20.37 -12.94
C PRO A 329 -29.92 18.88 -13.15
N ALA A 330 -29.70 18.42 -14.38
CA ALA A 330 -29.16 17.08 -14.64
C ALA A 330 -27.63 17.10 -14.76
N ARG A 331 -27.06 18.05 -15.52
CA ARG A 331 -25.60 18.10 -15.74
C ARG A 331 -24.78 18.43 -14.49
N VAL A 332 -25.23 19.39 -13.67
CA VAL A 332 -24.45 19.86 -12.51
C VAL A 332 -24.27 18.75 -11.45
N PRO A 333 -25.32 18.03 -11.00
CA PRO A 333 -25.16 16.96 -10.02
C PRO A 333 -24.30 15.80 -10.55
N LEU A 334 -24.42 15.42 -11.84
CA LEU A 334 -23.61 14.34 -12.43
C LEU A 334 -22.11 14.62 -12.32
N GLY A 335 -21.68 15.84 -12.69
CA GLY A 335 -20.26 16.23 -12.58
C GLY A 335 -19.78 16.36 -11.13
N LEU A 336 -20.60 16.94 -10.24
CA LEU A 336 -20.24 17.10 -8.82
C LEU A 336 -20.17 15.77 -8.07
N MET A 337 -21.11 14.85 -8.31
CA MET A 337 -21.08 13.51 -7.70
C MET A 337 -19.90 12.67 -8.21
N SER A 338 -19.55 12.81 -9.50
CA SER A 338 -18.35 12.17 -10.06
C SER A 338 -17.08 12.70 -9.39
N LEU A 339 -16.98 14.02 -9.18
CA LEU A 339 -15.83 14.63 -8.49
C LEU A 339 -15.74 14.18 -7.03
N LEU A 340 -16.86 14.18 -6.30
CA LEU A 340 -16.92 13.70 -4.92
C LEU A 340 -16.52 12.22 -4.83
N GLY A 341 -16.99 11.37 -5.74
CA GLY A 341 -16.64 9.95 -5.81
C GLY A 341 -15.13 9.72 -5.95
N ILE A 342 -14.47 10.41 -6.88
CA ILE A 342 -13.01 10.30 -7.07
C ILE A 342 -12.25 10.86 -5.86
N LEU A 343 -12.67 12.00 -5.29
CA LEU A 343 -12.03 12.55 -4.09
C LEU A 343 -12.15 11.62 -2.87
N THR A 344 -13.30 10.96 -2.72
CA THR A 344 -13.56 9.98 -1.65
C THR A 344 -12.66 8.75 -1.84
N GLN A 345 -12.57 8.24 -3.07
CA GLN A 345 -11.69 7.12 -3.40
C GLN A 345 -10.20 7.47 -3.19
N ALA A 346 -9.78 8.67 -3.59
CA ALA A 346 -8.41 9.14 -3.37
C ALA A 346 -8.05 9.26 -1.89
N SER A 347 -8.97 9.78 -1.07
CA SER A 347 -8.82 9.81 0.39
C SER A 347 -8.69 8.40 0.99
N SER A 348 -9.54 7.46 0.56
CA SER A 348 -9.49 6.05 1.00
C SER A 348 -8.21 5.33 0.59
N MET A 349 -7.62 5.65 -0.57
CA MET A 349 -6.29 5.14 -0.93
C MET A 349 -5.19 5.76 -0.06
N GLY A 350 -5.30 7.06 0.22
CA GLY A 350 -4.35 7.79 1.07
C GLY A 350 -4.31 7.35 2.53
N SER A 351 -5.39 6.79 3.09
CA SER A 351 -5.42 6.26 4.45
C SER A 351 -4.76 4.90 4.61
N ASN A 352 -4.66 4.13 3.52
CA ASN A 352 -4.13 2.77 3.52
C ASN A 352 -2.62 2.70 3.23
N LEU A 353 -1.99 3.85 2.97
CA LEU A 353 -0.59 3.96 2.57
C LEU A 353 0.19 4.83 3.56
N PRO A 354 1.52 4.59 3.71
CA PRO A 354 2.38 5.48 4.47
C PRO A 354 2.46 6.84 3.77
N ARG A 355 2.68 7.89 4.57
CA ARG A 355 3.00 9.22 4.04
C ARG A 355 4.44 9.23 3.55
N VAL A 356 4.62 9.14 2.24
CA VAL A 356 5.90 9.28 1.54
C VAL A 356 5.95 10.59 0.78
N SER A 357 7.12 11.22 0.71
CA SER A 357 7.30 12.54 0.08
C SER A 357 7.34 12.51 -1.45
N TYR A 358 7.60 11.33 -2.04
CA TYR A 358 7.64 11.13 -3.49
C TYR A 358 6.27 10.75 -4.07
N ILE A 359 6.09 11.02 -5.37
CA ILE A 359 4.89 10.64 -6.12
C ILE A 359 4.89 9.13 -6.39
N LYS A 360 3.73 8.49 -6.16
CA LYS A 360 3.47 7.07 -6.47
C LYS A 360 2.69 6.94 -7.80
N ALA A 361 2.81 5.81 -8.49
CA ALA A 361 2.06 5.56 -9.73
C ALA A 361 0.54 5.67 -9.56
N ILE A 362 -0.01 5.26 -8.40
CA ILE A 362 -1.43 5.45 -8.07
C ILE A 362 -1.82 6.94 -7.89
N ASP A 363 -0.91 7.78 -7.39
CA ASP A 363 -1.19 9.21 -7.22
C ASP A 363 -1.35 9.87 -8.60
N LEU A 364 -0.51 9.50 -9.58
CA LEU A 364 -0.63 9.99 -10.95
C LEU A 364 -1.94 9.58 -11.62
N TRP A 365 -2.42 8.36 -11.34
CA TRP A 365 -3.73 7.91 -11.79
C TRP A 365 -4.86 8.77 -11.20
N LEU A 366 -4.86 8.96 -9.88
CA LEU A 366 -5.89 9.71 -9.17
C LEU A 366 -5.87 11.21 -9.54
N ILE A 367 -4.69 11.84 -9.62
CA ILE A 367 -4.53 13.24 -10.01
C ILE A 367 -5.05 13.48 -11.44
N PHE A 368 -4.69 12.61 -12.40
CA PHE A 368 -5.22 12.71 -13.76
C PHE A 368 -6.75 12.59 -13.78
N SER A 369 -7.29 11.63 -13.03
CA SER A 369 -8.74 11.39 -12.93
C SER A 369 -9.51 12.57 -12.32
N ILE A 370 -8.95 13.23 -11.29
CA ILE A 370 -9.50 14.46 -10.69
C ILE A 370 -9.50 15.60 -11.70
N ILE A 371 -8.38 15.85 -12.38
CA ILE A 371 -8.24 16.90 -13.39
C ILE A 371 -9.19 16.67 -14.56
N PHE A 372 -9.38 15.40 -14.95
CA PHE A 372 -10.30 15.01 -16.00
C PHE A 372 -11.75 15.39 -15.67
N VAL A 373 -12.25 15.03 -14.48
CA VAL A 373 -13.62 15.37 -14.06
C VAL A 373 -13.80 16.88 -13.83
N ILE A 374 -12.79 17.57 -13.30
CA ILE A 374 -12.79 19.05 -13.25
C ILE A 374 -12.88 19.64 -14.67
N SER A 375 -12.19 19.05 -15.65
CA SER A 375 -12.24 19.50 -17.05
C SER A 375 -13.62 19.32 -17.67
N VAL A 376 -14.37 18.26 -17.29
CA VAL A 376 -15.79 18.08 -17.67
C VAL A 376 -16.68 19.18 -17.05
N LEU A 377 -16.47 19.55 -15.79
CA LEU A 377 -17.21 20.63 -15.14
C LEU A 377 -16.92 22.00 -15.78
N VAL A 378 -15.67 22.26 -16.15
CA VAL A 378 -15.24 23.46 -16.89
C VAL A 378 -15.83 23.47 -18.30
N GLU A 379 -15.89 22.32 -18.98
CA GLU A 379 -16.53 22.19 -20.30
C GLU A 379 -17.99 22.62 -20.23
N TYR A 380 -18.76 22.14 -19.26
CA TYR A 380 -20.16 22.53 -19.10
C TYR A 380 -20.31 24.04 -18.82
N ALA A 381 -19.42 24.62 -18.00
CA ALA A 381 -19.40 26.07 -17.76
C ALA A 381 -19.10 26.88 -19.03
N LEU A 382 -18.25 26.37 -19.92
CA LEU A 382 -17.97 26.95 -21.23
C LEU A 382 -19.15 26.75 -22.20
N ALA A 383 -19.79 25.58 -22.22
CA ALA A 383 -20.95 25.28 -23.05
C ALA A 383 -22.13 26.21 -22.73
N ILE A 384 -22.49 26.36 -21.44
CA ILE A 384 -23.59 27.25 -21.03
C ILE A 384 -23.27 28.73 -21.25
N THR A 385 -22.03 29.17 -21.04
CA THR A 385 -21.66 30.59 -21.29
C THR A 385 -21.59 30.92 -22.78
N TYR A 386 -21.13 29.98 -23.62
CA TYR A 386 -21.21 30.09 -25.07
C TYR A 386 -22.66 30.14 -25.56
N LEU A 387 -23.50 29.20 -25.12
CA LEU A 387 -24.93 29.16 -25.47
C LEU A 387 -25.66 30.46 -25.08
N ARG A 388 -25.41 30.99 -23.88
CA ARG A 388 -25.95 32.29 -23.42
C ARG A 388 -25.48 33.46 -24.30
N ARG A 389 -24.21 33.49 -24.72
CA ARG A 389 -23.68 34.53 -25.63
C ARG A 389 -24.34 34.45 -27.01
N THR A 390 -24.44 33.25 -27.58
CA THR A 390 -25.07 33.01 -28.90
C THR A 390 -26.55 33.38 -28.89
N ARG A 391 -27.31 32.95 -27.86
CA ARG A 391 -28.72 33.34 -27.68
C ARG A 391 -28.91 34.83 -27.50
N LYS A 392 -28.02 35.53 -26.76
CA LYS A 392 -28.06 37.00 -26.65
C LYS A 392 -27.76 37.69 -27.98
N GLY A 393 -26.90 37.12 -28.81
CA GLY A 393 -26.64 37.59 -30.17
C GLY A 393 -27.85 37.41 -31.09
N GLN A 394 -28.45 36.21 -31.09
CA GLN A 394 -29.68 35.89 -31.81
C GLN A 394 -30.82 36.82 -31.38
N TRP A 395 -31.16 36.87 -30.09
CA TRP A 395 -32.23 37.74 -29.56
C TRP A 395 -32.08 39.22 -29.94
N ARG A 396 -30.86 39.76 -30.02
CA ARG A 396 -30.63 41.13 -30.52
C ARG A 396 -30.95 41.29 -32.00
N ASN A 397 -30.78 40.24 -32.80
CA ASN A 397 -31.13 40.22 -34.21
C ASN A 397 -32.63 39.96 -34.41
N ASP A 398 -33.24 39.02 -33.67
CA ASP A 398 -34.70 38.84 -33.59
C ASP A 398 -35.39 40.18 -33.27
N LEU A 399 -34.95 40.86 -32.20
CA LEU A 399 -35.53 42.12 -31.76
C LEU A 399 -35.39 43.22 -32.82
N ARG A 400 -34.24 43.30 -33.51
CA ARG A 400 -34.05 44.23 -34.64
C ARG A 400 -34.96 43.91 -35.82
N ALA A 401 -35.22 42.64 -36.11
CA ALA A 401 -36.14 42.23 -37.17
C ALA A 401 -37.58 42.62 -36.81
N ILE A 402 -38.04 42.29 -35.61
CA ILE A 402 -39.38 42.63 -35.10
C ILE A 402 -39.58 44.16 -35.07
N VAL A 403 -38.61 44.92 -34.55
CA VAL A 403 -38.70 46.40 -34.50
C VAL A 403 -38.73 47.01 -35.90
N ARG A 404 -38.00 46.46 -36.88
CA ARG A 404 -38.09 46.90 -38.29
C ARG A 404 -39.45 46.61 -38.90
N GLU A 405 -40.04 45.45 -38.59
CA GLU A 405 -41.35 45.04 -39.06
C GLU A 405 -42.46 45.93 -38.50
N GLU A 406 -42.45 46.19 -37.18
CA GLU A 406 -43.39 47.11 -36.54
C GLU A 406 -43.24 48.54 -37.10
N LEU A 407 -42.01 49.04 -37.28
CA LEU A 407 -41.77 50.35 -37.90
C LEU A 407 -42.31 50.41 -39.34
N ALA A 408 -42.13 49.34 -40.13
CA ALA A 408 -42.69 49.27 -41.49
C ALA A 408 -44.22 49.31 -41.48
N ARG A 409 -44.87 48.58 -40.56
CA ARG A 409 -46.34 48.63 -40.37
C ARG A 409 -46.85 50.01 -39.92
N TRP A 410 -46.10 50.70 -39.06
CA TRP A 410 -46.45 52.07 -38.64
C TRP A 410 -46.25 53.10 -39.77
N CYS A 411 -45.17 52.99 -40.55
CA CYS A 411 -44.92 53.88 -41.68
C CYS A 411 -45.99 53.74 -42.77
N SER A 412 -46.39 52.52 -43.13
CA SER A 412 -47.44 52.30 -44.13
C SER A 412 -48.79 52.83 -43.66
N ALA A 413 -49.18 52.58 -42.41
CA ALA A 413 -50.42 53.11 -41.83
C ALA A 413 -50.45 54.65 -41.77
N CYS A 414 -49.32 55.30 -41.45
CA CYS A 414 -49.23 56.75 -41.42
C CYS A 414 -49.35 57.35 -42.85
N GLN A 415 -48.63 56.78 -43.81
CA GLN A 415 -48.65 57.21 -45.22
C GLN A 415 -50.03 57.00 -45.88
N GLN A 416 -50.73 55.92 -45.53
CA GLN A 416 -52.10 55.67 -46.00
C GLN A 416 -53.09 56.70 -45.45
N ARG A 417 -52.95 57.10 -44.17
CA ARG A 417 -53.78 58.15 -43.55
C ARG A 417 -53.52 59.53 -44.12
N GLU A 418 -52.27 59.87 -44.44
CA GLU A 418 -51.91 61.12 -45.10
C GLU A 418 -52.57 61.23 -46.49
N LEU A 419 -52.57 60.12 -47.25
CA LEU A 419 -53.24 60.00 -48.55
C LEU A 419 -54.78 60.07 -48.46
N GLU A 420 -55.39 59.53 -47.41
CA GLU A 420 -56.82 59.73 -47.16
C GLU A 420 -57.16 61.19 -46.85
N CYS A 421 -56.31 61.90 -46.11
CA CYS A 421 -56.48 63.34 -45.85
C CYS A 421 -56.32 64.22 -47.11
N MET A 422 -55.55 63.78 -48.12
CA MET A 422 -55.43 64.49 -49.41
C MET A 422 -56.59 64.22 -50.39
N ARG A 423 -57.60 63.41 -50.00
CA ARG A 423 -58.67 62.94 -50.90
C ARG A 423 -59.91 63.86 -50.86
N PRO A 424 -60.19 64.67 -51.91
CA PRO A 424 -61.48 65.33 -52.03
C PRO A 424 -62.59 64.30 -52.29
N ALA A 425 -63.77 64.52 -51.70
CA ALA A 425 -64.87 63.56 -51.74
C ALA A 425 -65.41 63.33 -53.16
N GLY A 426 -65.43 62.07 -53.61
CA GLY A 426 -66.14 61.63 -54.81
C GLY A 426 -65.30 61.24 -56.03
N VAL A 427 -63.97 61.37 -56.01
CA VAL A 427 -63.11 61.02 -57.17
C VAL A 427 -62.63 59.56 -57.11
N PRO A 428 -62.85 58.73 -58.16
CA PRO A 428 -62.33 57.37 -58.21
C PRO A 428 -60.81 57.34 -58.42
N VAL A 429 -60.14 56.37 -57.81
CA VAL A 429 -58.66 56.26 -57.81
C VAL A 429 -58.14 55.84 -59.19
N PRO A 430 -57.13 56.50 -59.77
CA PRO A 430 -56.49 56.06 -61.01
C PRO A 430 -55.88 54.66 -60.86
N LYS A 431 -56.04 53.78 -61.87
CA LYS A 431 -55.52 52.39 -61.85
C LYS A 431 -54.03 52.31 -61.48
N TYR A 432 -53.20 53.23 -61.98
CA TYR A 432 -51.78 53.30 -61.66
C TYR A 432 -51.49 53.41 -60.15
N HIS A 433 -52.33 54.14 -59.41
CA HIS A 433 -52.22 54.18 -57.94
C HIS A 433 -52.63 52.85 -57.30
N ALA A 434 -53.68 52.19 -57.79
CA ALA A 434 -54.07 50.87 -57.29
C ALA A 434 -52.98 49.79 -57.51
N ASP A 435 -52.30 49.81 -58.66
CA ASP A 435 -51.17 48.92 -58.94
C ASP A 435 -49.94 49.25 -58.07
N TYR A 436 -49.71 50.53 -57.76
CA TYR A 436 -48.68 50.96 -56.81
C TYR A 436 -49.01 50.54 -55.36
N TYR A 437 -50.28 50.62 -54.94
CA TYR A 437 -50.71 50.15 -53.61
C TYR A 437 -50.59 48.64 -53.47
N THR A 438 -50.98 47.85 -54.50
CA THR A 438 -50.81 46.39 -54.45
C THR A 438 -49.33 45.98 -54.48
N GLN A 439 -48.45 46.74 -55.12
CA GLN A 439 -46.99 46.54 -55.00
C GLN A 439 -46.46 46.83 -53.58
N ILE A 440 -46.93 47.90 -52.93
CA ILE A 440 -46.58 48.18 -51.52
C ILE A 440 -47.15 47.11 -50.59
N GLU A 441 -48.40 46.69 -50.80
CA GLU A 441 -49.04 45.62 -50.03
C GLU A 441 -48.28 44.28 -50.22
N ALA A 442 -47.78 43.99 -51.41
CA ALA A 442 -46.90 42.85 -51.69
C ALA A 442 -45.50 42.99 -51.05
N MET A 443 -44.92 44.19 -50.96
CA MET A 443 -43.69 44.43 -50.19
C MET A 443 -43.92 44.29 -48.67
N VAL A 444 -45.10 44.68 -48.17
CA VAL A 444 -45.51 44.55 -46.77
C VAL A 444 -45.93 43.11 -46.44
N ALA A 445 -46.33 42.31 -47.43
CA ALA A 445 -46.60 40.87 -47.33
C ALA A 445 -45.34 40.00 -47.11
N PHE A 446 -44.30 40.56 -46.49
CA PHE A 446 -43.15 39.85 -45.89
C PHE A 446 -43.55 38.88 -44.75
N LYS A 447 -44.86 38.72 -44.51
CA LYS A 447 -45.53 37.79 -43.60
C LYS A 447 -45.01 36.36 -43.74
N ASP A 448 -44.78 35.90 -44.97
CA ASP A 448 -44.20 34.56 -45.24
C ASP A 448 -42.82 34.38 -44.60
N VAL A 449 -41.98 35.43 -44.61
CA VAL A 449 -40.62 35.38 -44.05
C VAL A 449 -40.67 35.40 -42.52
N VAL A 450 -41.62 36.12 -41.93
CA VAL A 450 -41.86 36.16 -40.47
C VAL A 450 -42.42 34.82 -39.97
N GLU A 451 -43.34 34.22 -40.71
CA GLU A 451 -43.89 32.89 -40.39
C GLU A 451 -42.83 31.80 -40.57
N LEU A 452 -42.02 31.86 -41.63
CA LEU A 452 -40.79 31.06 -41.76
C LEU A 452 -39.83 31.26 -40.59
N TYR A 453 -39.67 32.49 -40.09
CA TYR A 453 -38.79 32.78 -38.95
C TYR A 453 -39.32 32.17 -37.65
N HIS A 454 -40.61 32.34 -37.36
CA HIS A 454 -41.27 31.71 -36.20
C HIS A 454 -41.24 30.19 -36.28
N LYS A 455 -41.49 29.60 -37.45
CA LYS A 455 -41.41 28.15 -37.70
C LYS A 455 -39.98 27.63 -37.51
N LYS A 456 -38.97 28.38 -37.96
CA LYS A 456 -37.54 28.08 -37.76
C LYS A 456 -37.10 28.22 -36.30
N ARG A 457 -37.71 29.16 -35.55
CA ARG A 457 -37.49 29.32 -34.10
C ARG A 457 -38.16 28.22 -33.28
N LEU A 458 -39.37 27.77 -33.64
CA LEU A 458 -40.01 26.59 -33.02
C LEU A 458 -39.23 25.30 -33.34
N ALA A 459 -38.72 25.18 -34.57
CA ALA A 459 -37.84 24.07 -34.97
C ALA A 459 -36.43 24.12 -34.34
N SER A 460 -36.04 25.23 -33.66
CA SER A 460 -34.77 25.34 -32.93
C SER A 460 -34.81 24.76 -31.51
N GLY A 461 -35.81 23.94 -31.20
CA GLY A 461 -35.79 23.04 -30.06
C GLY A 461 -34.63 22.04 -30.18
N VAL A 462 -33.83 21.91 -29.12
CA VAL A 462 -32.60 21.09 -29.08
C VAL A 462 -31.52 21.59 -30.06
N THR A 463 -31.04 22.82 -29.84
CA THR A 463 -29.71 23.22 -30.33
C THR A 463 -28.63 22.47 -29.54
N GLU A 464 -28.14 21.35 -30.06
CA GLU A 464 -26.90 20.74 -29.54
C GLU A 464 -25.78 21.79 -29.54
N SER A 465 -25.00 21.88 -28.45
CA SER A 465 -23.86 22.79 -28.50
C SER A 465 -22.74 22.17 -29.31
N VAL A 466 -22.16 22.98 -30.21
CA VAL A 466 -20.99 22.59 -31.00
C VAL A 466 -19.83 22.14 -30.10
N ILE A 467 -19.77 22.65 -28.87
CA ILE A 467 -18.77 22.28 -27.86
C ILE A 467 -18.97 20.84 -27.41
N ASP A 468 -20.19 20.44 -27.01
CA ASP A 468 -20.50 19.05 -26.64
C ASP A 468 -20.15 18.07 -27.76
N GLY A 469 -20.44 18.45 -29.02
CA GLY A 469 -20.15 17.63 -30.19
C GLY A 469 -18.68 17.24 -30.32
N TYR A 470 -17.76 18.18 -30.04
CA TYR A 470 -16.33 17.89 -29.97
C TYR A 470 -15.94 17.15 -28.67
N SER A 471 -16.54 17.53 -27.54
CA SER A 471 -16.26 16.93 -26.22
C SER A 471 -16.56 15.43 -26.17
N ARG A 472 -17.67 14.98 -26.82
CA ARG A 472 -18.08 13.57 -26.95
C ARG A 472 -17.00 12.66 -27.53
N PHE A 473 -16.12 13.16 -28.40
CA PHE A 473 -15.02 12.39 -28.98
C PHE A 473 -13.67 12.67 -28.29
N LEU A 474 -13.38 13.95 -28.00
CA LEU A 474 -12.07 14.36 -27.50
C LEU A 474 -11.76 13.82 -26.10
N PHE A 475 -12.74 13.82 -25.19
CA PHE A 475 -12.54 13.38 -23.81
C PHE A 475 -12.30 11.86 -23.72
N PRO A 476 -13.13 10.97 -24.32
CA PRO A 476 -12.84 9.54 -24.37
C PRO A 476 -11.52 9.21 -25.07
N LEU A 477 -11.20 9.88 -26.19
CA LEU A 477 -9.92 9.67 -26.88
C LEU A 477 -8.72 10.03 -25.99
N CYS A 478 -8.78 11.18 -25.30
CA CYS A 478 -7.73 11.59 -24.36
C CYS A 478 -7.58 10.60 -23.20
N TYR A 479 -8.69 10.04 -22.71
CA TYR A 479 -8.68 9.03 -21.64
C TYR A 479 -8.10 7.69 -22.10
N LEU A 480 -8.42 7.24 -23.32
CA LEU A 480 -7.88 6.02 -23.92
C LEU A 480 -6.37 6.15 -24.17
N VAL A 481 -5.90 7.28 -24.70
CA VAL A 481 -4.47 7.56 -24.89
C VAL A 481 -3.75 7.57 -23.53
N TYR A 482 -4.30 8.21 -22.51
CA TYR A 482 -3.73 8.18 -21.16
C TYR A 482 -3.62 6.76 -20.62
N ASN A 483 -4.68 5.95 -20.74
CA ASN A 483 -4.68 4.56 -20.29
C ASN A 483 -3.59 3.74 -21.02
N ALA A 484 -3.51 3.85 -22.34
CA ALA A 484 -2.48 3.17 -23.12
C ALA A 484 -1.07 3.56 -22.66
N CYS A 485 -0.79 4.85 -22.48
CA CYS A 485 0.50 5.33 -21.98
C CYS A 485 0.80 4.87 -20.55
N TYR A 486 -0.18 4.94 -19.64
CA TYR A 486 -0.02 4.56 -18.23
C TYR A 486 0.31 3.07 -18.09
N TRP A 487 -0.50 2.20 -18.69
CA TRP A 487 -0.32 0.75 -18.60
C TRP A 487 0.93 0.28 -19.36
N LEU A 488 1.24 0.84 -20.53
CA LEU A 488 2.48 0.56 -21.25
C LEU A 488 3.71 0.92 -20.40
N TYR A 489 3.73 2.11 -19.82
CA TYR A 489 4.86 2.57 -19.01
C TYR A 489 5.09 1.68 -17.78
N TYR A 490 4.06 1.47 -16.96
CA TYR A 490 4.25 0.75 -15.69
C TYR A 490 4.31 -0.78 -15.81
N LEU A 491 3.66 -1.41 -16.81
CA LEU A 491 3.71 -2.87 -16.96
C LEU A 491 4.83 -3.37 -17.88
N VAL A 492 5.27 -2.55 -18.86
CA VAL A 492 6.26 -2.97 -19.87
C VAL A 492 7.61 -2.28 -19.66
N ILE A 493 7.63 -0.95 -19.52
CA ILE A 493 8.89 -0.19 -19.51
C ILE A 493 9.57 -0.22 -18.14
N VAL A 494 8.80 -0.11 -17.05
CA VAL A 494 9.33 -0.05 -15.67
C VAL A 494 9.59 -1.44 -15.08
N LYS A 495 9.13 -2.50 -15.74
CA LYS A 495 9.29 -3.90 -15.32
C LYS A 495 10.46 -4.62 -16.02
N GLN A 496 11.16 -3.92 -16.92
CA GLN A 496 12.45 -4.30 -17.51
C GLN A 496 13.58 -3.55 -16.80
#